data_AF-A0A7C5LEV0-F1
#
_entry.id   AF-A0A7C5LEV0-F1
#
_cell.length_a   1.000
_cell.length_b   1.000
_cell.length_c   1.000
_cell.angle_alpha   90.00
_cell.angle_beta   90.00
_cell.angle_gamma   90.00
#
_symmetry.space_group_name_H-M   'P 1'
#
loop_
_entity.id
_entity.type
_entity.pdbx_description
1 polymer ?
#
loop_
_entity_poly.entity_id
_entity_poly.type
_entity_poly.pdbx_seq_one_letter_code
_entity_poly.pdbx_strand_id
1 'polypeptide(L)'
;MKRFAWIAVAVVVGSLALVGCAKKGVDTGKLESSFSSAQPAQKSNVNAAVSAIKAGNYAEALAKLQALAGQAQVTPEQRQAIQEVIEQIQKELAAKAEAAQKEAGKAVEGLLKK
;
A
#
# COMPACT_ATOMS: atom_id res chain seq x y z
N MET A 1 -10.12 -8.74 -50.47
CA MET A 1 -8.80 -9.42 -50.47
C MET A 1 -7.74 -8.53 -49.84
N LYS A 2 -7.30 -8.90 -48.63
CA LYS A 2 -5.91 -8.89 -48.14
C LYS A 2 -5.09 -7.61 -48.34
N ARG A 3 -5.37 -6.52 -47.60
CA ARG A 3 -4.40 -5.41 -47.37
C ARG A 3 -4.47 -4.78 -45.96
N PHE A 4 -5.30 -5.31 -45.06
CA PHE A 4 -5.46 -4.78 -43.68
C PHE A 4 -4.57 -5.46 -42.63
N ALA A 5 -3.58 -6.25 -43.06
CA ALA A 5 -2.56 -6.80 -42.19
C ALA A 5 -1.26 -6.07 -42.52
N TRP A 6 -0.72 -5.25 -41.62
CA TRP A 6 0.72 -4.95 -41.42
C TRP A 6 1.09 -3.63 -40.72
N ILE A 7 0.20 -2.93 -40.00
CA ILE A 7 0.65 -1.86 -39.08
C ILE A 7 0.23 -2.22 -37.65
N ALA A 8 0.93 -3.22 -37.13
CA ALA A 8 1.06 -3.47 -35.71
C ALA A 8 2.21 -2.61 -35.15
N VAL A 9 2.15 -2.34 -33.85
CA VAL A 9 3.21 -1.77 -33.01
C VAL A 9 3.36 -0.24 -33.10
N ALA A 10 2.31 0.49 -32.70
CA ALA A 10 2.46 1.84 -32.18
C ALA A 10 1.90 1.88 -30.74
N VAL A 11 2.82 1.81 -29.79
CA VAL A 11 2.75 2.45 -28.47
C VAL A 11 1.46 2.19 -27.68
N VAL A 12 1.34 1.02 -27.06
CA VAL A 12 0.56 0.87 -25.82
C VAL A 12 1.53 1.00 -24.66
N VAL A 13 2.15 2.17 -24.54
CA VAL A 13 2.83 2.60 -23.32
C VAL A 13 1.87 3.58 -22.65
N GLY A 14 1.36 3.20 -21.48
CA GLY A 14 0.89 4.19 -20.51
C GLY A 14 -0.61 4.41 -20.38
N SER A 15 -1.43 3.35 -20.34
CA SER A 15 -2.78 3.47 -19.75
C SER A 15 -3.22 2.18 -19.06
N LEU A 16 -2.40 1.64 -18.14
CA LEU A 16 -3.00 0.90 -17.03
C LEU A 16 -3.70 1.95 -16.17
N ALA A 17 -4.93 2.28 -16.55
CA ALA A 17 -5.85 2.96 -15.68
C ALA A 17 -5.93 2.12 -14.41
N LEU A 18 -5.34 2.63 -13.33
CA LEU A 18 -5.54 2.18 -11.97
C LEU A 18 -7.04 2.26 -11.70
N VAL A 19 -7.78 1.21 -12.06
CA VAL A 19 -9.12 0.98 -11.51
C VAL A 19 -8.86 0.78 -10.03
N GLY A 20 -9.01 1.88 -9.30
CA GLY A 20 -8.91 1.90 -7.86
C GLY A 20 -9.94 0.94 -7.32
N CYS A 21 -9.46 -0.23 -6.90
CA CYS A 21 -10.10 -0.97 -5.81
C CYS A 21 -9.90 -0.15 -4.55
N ALA A 22 -10.73 0.90 -4.43
CA ALA A 22 -11.07 1.47 -3.15
C ALA A 22 -11.69 0.36 -2.30
N LYS A 23 -11.33 0.36 -1.01
CA LYS A 23 -11.97 -0.39 0.08
C LYS A 23 -11.33 -1.72 0.48
N LYS A 24 -10.06 -1.64 0.90
CA LYS A 24 -9.61 -2.22 2.19
C LYS A 24 -8.33 -1.51 2.67
N GLY A 25 -8.47 -0.25 3.08
CA GLY A 25 -7.34 0.50 3.63
C GLY A 25 -6.88 -0.08 4.97
N VAL A 26 -5.60 0.13 5.30
CA VAL A 26 -5.02 -0.18 6.61
C VAL A 26 -5.80 0.56 7.70
N ASP A 27 -6.27 -0.16 8.72
CA ASP A 27 -6.96 0.43 9.87
C ASP A 27 -5.94 1.09 10.80
N THR A 28 -6.14 2.40 11.05
CA THR A 28 -5.26 3.23 11.88
C THR A 28 -5.91 3.63 13.21
N GLY A 29 -7.19 3.30 13.42
CA GLY A 29 -7.95 3.79 14.58
C GLY A 29 -7.41 3.30 15.91
N LYS A 30 -6.96 2.03 15.96
CA LYS A 30 -6.32 1.46 17.16
C LYS A 30 -4.96 2.11 17.44
N LEU A 31 -4.17 2.40 16.40
CA LEU A 31 -2.90 3.11 16.53
C LEU A 31 -3.11 4.54 17.05
N GLU A 32 -4.05 5.29 16.49
CA GLU A 32 -4.36 6.66 16.94
C GLU A 32 -4.85 6.67 18.40
N SER A 33 -5.69 5.71 18.77
CA SER A 33 -6.23 5.57 20.14
C SER A 33 -5.12 5.24 21.15
N SER A 34 -4.23 4.29 20.86
CA SER A 34 -3.13 3.90 21.75
C SER A 34 -2.11 5.03 22.00
N PHE A 35 -2.06 6.03 21.13
CA PHE A 35 -1.19 7.20 21.26
C PHE A 35 -1.93 8.49 21.66
N SER A 36 -3.23 8.42 21.96
CA SER A 36 -4.05 9.58 22.32
C SER A 36 -3.65 10.25 23.63
N SER A 37 -2.92 9.56 24.51
CA SER A 37 -2.35 10.13 25.75
C SER A 37 -0.82 10.21 25.72
N ALA A 38 -0.19 9.92 24.58
CA ALA A 38 1.26 9.94 24.41
C ALA A 38 1.82 11.38 24.38
N GLN A 39 3.14 11.52 24.53
CA GLN A 39 3.82 12.80 24.43
C GLN A 39 3.61 13.46 23.05
N PRO A 40 3.65 14.80 22.94
CA PRO A 40 3.43 15.51 21.67
C PRO A 40 4.32 15.02 20.52
N ALA A 41 5.58 14.69 20.81
CA ALA A 41 6.52 14.15 19.82
C ALA A 41 6.07 12.78 19.28
N GLN A 42 5.57 11.88 20.14
CA GLN A 42 5.05 10.57 19.73
C GLN A 42 3.76 10.72 18.92
N LYS A 43 2.85 11.61 19.34
CA LYS A 43 1.63 11.92 18.59
C LYS A 43 1.92 12.45 17.19
N SER A 44 2.89 13.36 17.06
CA SER A 44 3.30 13.91 15.77
C SER A 44 3.79 12.81 14.82
N ASN A 45 4.63 11.90 15.33
CA ASN A 45 5.14 10.76 14.55
C ASN A 45 4.01 9.80 14.12
N VAL A 46 3.05 9.52 15.00
CA VAL A 46 1.89 8.68 14.68
C VAL A 46 1.01 9.34 13.62
N ASN A 47 0.68 10.63 13.79
CA ASN A 47 -0.11 11.37 12.79
C ASN A 47 0.55 11.40 11.42
N ALA A 48 1.88 11.52 11.38
CA ALA A 48 2.63 11.48 10.14
C ALA A 48 2.62 10.07 9.50
N ALA A 49 2.71 9.00 10.31
CA ALA A 49 2.55 7.63 9.82
C ALA A 49 1.13 7.39 9.26
N VAL A 50 0.10 7.84 9.98
CA VAL A 50 -1.31 7.75 9.53
C VAL A 50 -1.53 8.52 8.23
N SER A 51 -0.94 9.71 8.11
CA SER A 51 -1.01 10.51 6.88
C SER A 51 -0.35 9.79 5.70
N ALA A 52 0.82 9.18 5.92
CA ALA A 52 1.50 8.38 4.90
C ALA A 52 0.67 7.17 4.46
N ILE A 53 0.03 6.47 5.41
CA ILE A 53 -0.90 5.36 5.13
C ILE A 53 -2.07 5.83 4.27
N LYS A 54 -2.70 6.95 4.64
CA LYS A 54 -3.84 7.53 3.91
C LYS A 54 -3.44 7.98 2.50
N ALA A 55 -2.19 8.43 2.32
CA ALA A 55 -1.62 8.77 1.02
C ALA A 55 -1.19 7.55 0.18
N GLY A 56 -1.28 6.32 0.72
CA GLY A 56 -0.75 5.12 0.07
C GLY A 56 0.78 5.04 0.05
N ASN A 57 1.47 5.94 0.76
CA ASN A 57 2.92 5.92 0.91
C ASN A 57 3.34 4.95 2.03
N TYR A 58 3.20 3.65 1.74
CA TYR A 58 3.47 2.59 2.71
C TYR A 58 4.94 2.50 3.13
N ALA A 59 5.89 2.85 2.26
CA ALA A 59 7.32 2.85 2.60
C ALA A 59 7.62 3.89 3.69
N GLU A 60 7.10 5.11 3.54
CA GLU A 60 7.24 6.15 4.53
C GLU A 60 6.50 5.81 5.84
N ALA A 61 5.30 5.23 5.74
CA ALA A 61 4.55 4.75 6.90
C ALA A 61 5.35 3.70 7.70
N LEU A 62 5.90 2.70 7.03
CA LEU A 62 6.71 1.64 7.67
C LEU A 62 7.94 2.21 8.36
N ALA A 63 8.66 3.13 7.73
CA ALA A 63 9.83 3.77 8.33
C ALA A 63 9.48 4.51 9.63
N LYS A 64 8.37 5.26 9.64
CA LYS A 64 7.89 5.98 10.83
C LYS A 64 7.41 5.03 11.94
N LEU A 65 6.69 3.97 11.58
CA LEU A 65 6.21 2.96 12.53
C LEU A 65 7.35 2.17 13.16
N GLN A 66 8.36 1.78 12.38
CA GLN A 66 9.56 1.11 12.89
C GLN A 66 10.36 2.03 13.82
N ALA A 67 10.53 3.30 13.45
CA ALA A 67 11.18 4.28 14.31
C ALA A 67 10.44 4.47 15.64
N LEU A 68 9.10 4.50 15.61
CA LEU A 68 8.27 4.53 16.81
C LEU A 68 8.49 3.28 17.67
N ALA A 69 8.44 2.08 17.09
CA ALA A 69 8.64 0.82 17.82
C ALA A 69 10.03 0.71 18.49
N GLY A 70 11.02 1.45 17.99
CA GLY A 70 12.36 1.52 18.58
C GLY A 70 12.48 2.45 19.79
N GLN A 71 11.48 3.28 20.09
CA GLN A 71 11.57 4.22 21.22
C GLN A 71 11.32 3.50 22.56
N ALA A 72 12.15 3.79 23.56
CA ALA A 72 12.09 3.18 24.89
C ALA A 72 10.75 3.46 25.63
N GLN A 73 10.09 4.55 25.28
CA GLN A 73 8.85 5.05 25.88
C GLN A 73 7.57 4.53 25.22
N VAL A 74 7.68 3.52 24.35
CA VAL A 74 6.51 2.82 23.77
C VAL A 74 6.03 1.73 24.72
N THR A 75 4.77 1.82 25.14
CA THR A 75 4.15 0.80 25.99
C THR A 75 3.89 -0.50 25.23
N PRO A 76 3.68 -1.64 25.91
CA PRO A 76 3.34 -2.90 25.24
C PRO A 76 2.11 -2.78 24.33
N GLU A 77 1.08 -2.07 24.78
CA GLU A 77 -0.15 -1.82 24.00
C GLU A 77 0.12 -1.01 22.74
N GLN A 78 0.94 0.05 22.85
CA GLN A 78 1.37 0.86 21.72
C GLN A 78 2.22 0.07 20.73
N ARG A 79 3.12 -0.79 21.23
CA ARG A 79 3.96 -1.67 20.40
C ARG A 79 3.10 -2.66 19.62
N GLN A 80 2.09 -3.25 20.25
CA GLN A 80 1.15 -4.14 19.58
C GLN A 80 0.37 -3.38 18.50
N ALA A 81 -0.15 -2.19 18.79
CA ALA A 81 -0.86 -1.37 17.79
C ALA A 81 0.04 -1.02 16.59
N ILE A 82 1.33 -0.73 16.81
CA ILE A 82 2.30 -0.52 15.74
C ILE A 82 2.47 -1.79 14.90
N GLN A 83 2.66 -2.94 15.54
CA GLN A 83 2.84 -4.22 14.83
C GLN A 83 1.63 -4.58 13.97
N GLU A 84 0.41 -4.44 14.51
CA GLU A 84 -0.82 -4.73 13.76
C GLU A 84 -0.94 -3.84 12.51
N VAL A 85 -0.56 -2.57 12.60
CA VAL A 85 -0.56 -1.67 11.43
C VAL A 85 0.52 -2.07 10.42
N ILE A 86 1.72 -2.44 10.87
CA ILE A 86 2.79 -2.94 9.99
C ILE A 86 2.33 -4.19 9.23
N GLU A 87 1.70 -5.14 9.92
CA GLU A 87 1.19 -6.37 9.30
C GLU A 87 0.08 -6.07 8.27
N GLN A 88 -0.81 -5.13 8.59
CA GLN A 88 -1.84 -4.68 7.64
C GLN A 88 -1.23 -4.03 6.40
N ILE A 89 -0.20 -3.19 6.55
CA ILE A 89 0.52 -2.61 5.42
C ILE A 89 1.15 -3.71 4.54
N GLN A 90 1.80 -4.70 5.16
CA GLN A 90 2.42 -5.81 4.42
C GLN A 90 1.38 -6.62 3.65
N LYS A 91 0.23 -6.92 4.27
CA LYS A 91 -0.90 -7.61 3.61
C LYS A 91 -1.44 -6.82 2.44
N GLU A 92 -1.61 -5.50 2.58
CA GLU A 92 -2.05 -4.61 1.50
C GLU A 92 -1.05 -4.58 0.33
N LEU A 93 0.25 -4.53 0.63
CA LEU A 93 1.30 -4.59 -0.39
C LEU A 93 1.30 -5.94 -1.12
N ALA A 94 1.18 -7.05 -0.40
CA ALA A 94 1.08 -8.38 -0.99
C ALA A 94 -0.15 -8.51 -1.90
N ALA A 95 -1.33 -8.10 -1.41
CA ALA A 95 -2.57 -8.13 -2.20
C ALA A 95 -2.47 -7.30 -3.48
N LYS A 96 -1.81 -6.12 -3.42
CA LYS A 96 -1.55 -5.28 -4.59
C LYS A 96 -0.59 -5.95 -5.58
N ALA A 97 0.44 -6.64 -5.09
CA ALA A 97 1.38 -7.38 -5.93
C ALA A 97 0.69 -8.56 -6.63
N GLU A 98 -0.11 -9.35 -5.91
CA GLU A 98 -0.88 -10.46 -6.47
C GLU A 98 -1.89 -9.99 -7.52
N ALA A 99 -2.59 -8.88 -7.26
CA ALA A 99 -3.49 -8.26 -8.22
C ALA A 99 -2.74 -7.82 -9.49
N ALA A 100 -1.58 -7.19 -9.36
CA ALA A 100 -0.76 -6.77 -10.50
C ALA A 100 -0.29 -7.97 -11.33
N GLN A 101 0.16 -9.06 -10.69
CA GLN A 101 0.55 -10.29 -11.37
C GLN A 101 -0.61 -10.94 -12.12
N LYS A 102 -1.80 -10.98 -11.51
CA LYS A 102 -3.00 -11.54 -12.13
C LYS A 102 -3.40 -10.77 -13.38
N GLU A 103 -3.37 -9.43 -13.33
CA GLU A 103 -3.67 -8.59 -14.48
C GLU A 103 -2.60 -8.71 -15.57
N ALA A 104 -1.32 -8.80 -15.21
CA ALA A 104 -0.24 -9.07 -16.16
C ALA A 104 -0.39 -10.44 -16.84
N GLY A 105 -0.73 -11.49 -16.10
CA GLY A 105 -0.96 -12.84 -16.64
C GLY A 105 -2.10 -12.89 -17.65
N LYS A 106 -3.24 -12.25 -17.34
CA LYS A 106 -4.36 -12.13 -18.28
C LYS A 106 -3.97 -11.38 -19.56
N ALA A 107 -3.18 -10.30 -19.44
CA ALA A 107 -2.72 -9.54 -20.60
C ALA A 107 -1.84 -10.40 -21.52
N VAL A 108 -0.94 -11.22 -20.95
CA VAL A 108 -0.09 -12.15 -21.72
C VAL A 108 -0.92 -13.26 -22.38
N GLU A 109 -1.88 -13.86 -21.67
CA GLU A 109 -2.76 -14.90 -22.22
C GLU A 109 -3.61 -14.36 -23.39
N GLY A 110 -4.12 -13.13 -23.27
CA GLY A 110 -4.86 -12.47 -24.35
C GLY A 110 -4.03 -12.21 -25.61
N LEU A 111 -2.71 -12.01 -25.47
CA LEU A 111 -1.79 -11.87 -26.62
C LEU A 111 -1.49 -13.20 -27.29
N LEU A 112 -1.42 -14.30 -26.53
CA LEU A 112 -1.15 -15.64 -27.07
C LEU A 112 -2.35 -16.26 -27.80
N LYS A 113 -3.58 -15.84 -27.46
CA LYS A 113 -4.82 -16.39 -28.03
C LYS A 113 -5.32 -15.65 -29.28
N LYS A 114 -4.53 -14.71 -29.81
CA LYS A 114 -4.85 -13.88 -30.98
C LYS A 114 -4.02 -14.30 -32.19
#